data_AF-S7X3N5-F1
#
_entry.id   AF-S7X3N5-F1
#
_cell.length_a   1.000
_cell.length_b   1.000
_cell.length_c   1.000
_cell.angle_alpha   90.00
_cell.angle_beta   90.00
_cell.angle_gamma   90.00
#
_symmetry.space_group_name_H-M   'P 1'
#
loop_
_entity.id
_entity.type
_entity.pdbx_description
1 polymer ?
#
loop_
_entity_poly.entity_id
_entity_poly.type
_entity_poly.pdbx_seq_one_letter_code
_entity_poly.pdbx_strand_id
1 'polypeptide(L)' 'MSDKNPRSVASALKVNPYFVNEYLDAARNYPMKKVSYIIGVLRETDVKSKGVGANAIPQGDLLKELLVKILG' A
#
# COMPACT_ATOMS: atom_id res chain seq x y z
N MET A 1 6.36 19.78 15.10
CA MET A 1 5.85 19.52 13.74
C MET A 1 7.02 19.05 12.91
N SER A 2 6.95 17.84 12.36
CA SER A 2 8.05 17.24 11.57
C SER A 2 8.35 18.15 10.38
N ASP A 3 9.61 18.53 10.22
CA ASP A 3 10.07 19.36 9.13
C ASP A 3 9.82 18.61 7.81
N LYS A 4 8.92 19.14 6.98
CA LYS A 4 8.55 18.56 5.67
C LYS A 4 9.52 19.00 4.57
N ASN A 5 10.66 19.60 4.93
CA ASN A 5 11.72 19.89 3.99
C ASN A 5 12.08 18.63 3.19
N PRO A 6 12.08 18.70 1.84
CA PRO A 6 12.35 17.55 0.98
C PRO A 6 13.62 16.78 1.34
N ARG A 7 14.68 17.46 1.79
CA ARG A 7 15.94 16.78 2.20
C ARG A 7 15.76 15.93 3.47
N SER A 8 15.05 16.45 4.46
CA SER A 8 14.76 15.74 5.71
C SER A 8 13.88 14.51 5.44
N VAL A 9 12.88 14.66 4.57
CA VAL A 9 11.99 13.56 4.15
C VAL A 9 12.77 12.51 3.35
N ALA A 10 13.62 12.90 2.40
CA ALA A 10 14.47 11.99 1.63
C ALA A 10 15.33 11.12 2.55
N SER A 11 16.00 11.75 3.52
CA SER A 11 16.86 11.07 4.48
C SER A 11 16.08 10.10 5.36
N ALA A 12 14.91 10.51 5.86
CA ALA A 12 14.06 9.67 6.70
C ALA A 12 13.51 8.45 5.95
N LEU A 13 13.11 8.64 4.69
CA LEU A 13 12.60 7.58 3.82
C LEU A 13 13.70 6.77 3.13
N LYS A 14 14.97 7.18 3.25
CA LYS A 14 16.14 6.60 2.55
C LYS A 14 15.95 6.52 1.03
N VAL A 15 15.38 7.58 0.45
CA VAL A 15 15.15 7.70 -1.00
C VAL A 15 15.98 8.84 -1.59
N ASN A 16 16.14 8.83 -2.91
CA ASN A 16 16.76 9.94 -3.60
C ASN A 16 15.88 11.21 -3.47
N PRO A 17 16.45 12.38 -3.13
CA PRO A 17 15.70 13.64 -3.00
C PRO A 17 14.80 14.00 -4.18
N TYR A 18 15.15 13.59 -5.41
CA TYR A 18 14.32 13.87 -6.60
C TYR A 18 12.94 13.22 -6.54
N PHE A 19 12.76 12.12 -5.79
CA PHE A 19 11.49 11.39 -5.69
C PHE A 19 10.59 11.90 -4.56
N VAL A 20 11.07 12.79 -3.69
CA VAL A 20 10.32 13.22 -2.51
C VAL A 20 9.00 13.89 -2.85
N ASN A 21 8.96 14.64 -3.96
CA ASN A 21 7.74 15.29 -4.41
C ASN A 21 6.63 14.27 -4.70
N GLU A 22 6.96 13.13 -5.29
CA GLU A 22 6.00 12.06 -5.56
C GLU A 22 5.41 11.48 -4.26
N TYR A 23 6.25 11.30 -3.23
CA TYR A 23 5.78 10.85 -1.91
C TYR A 23 4.91 11.91 -1.21
N LEU A 24 5.24 13.19 -1.34
CA LEU A 24 4.44 14.28 -0.77
C LEU A 24 3.07 14.39 -1.45
N ASP A 25 3.02 14.26 -2.77
CA ASP A 25 1.77 14.26 -3.53
C ASP A 25 0.94 13.01 -3.23
N ALA A 26 1.57 11.84 -3.12
CA ALA A 26 0.91 10.62 -2.68
C ALA A 26 0.32 10.77 -1.27
N ALA A 27 1.09 11.33 -0.32
CA ALA A 27 0.62 11.53 1.06
C ALA A 27 -0.60 12.46 1.16
N ARG A 28 -0.79 13.38 0.19
CA ARG A 28 -1.99 14.23 0.11
C ARG A 28 -3.21 13.49 -0.46
N ASN A 29 -2.98 12.60 -1.43
CA ASN A 29 -4.05 11.90 -2.15
C ASN A 29 -4.47 10.56 -1.53
N TYR A 30 -3.60 9.95 -0.70
CA TYR A 30 -3.83 8.64 -0.10
C TYR A 30 -3.83 8.72 1.44
N PRO A 31 -5.00 8.92 2.07
CA PRO A 31 -5.12 9.02 3.52
C PRO A 31 -4.64 7.75 4.23
N MET A 32 -3.92 7.90 5.35
CA MET A 32 -3.35 6.78 6.11
C MET A 32 -4.36 5.70 6.50
N LYS A 33 -5.61 6.07 6.81
CA LYS A 33 -6.68 5.09 7.12
C LYS A 33 -6.93 4.14 5.94
N LYS A 34 -6.99 4.66 4.71
CA LYS A 34 -7.20 3.86 3.49
C LYS A 34 -5.96 3.05 3.15
N VAL A 35 -4.77 3.65 3.25
CA VAL A 35 -3.50 2.96 2.99
C VAL A 35 -3.31 1.77 3.94
N SER A 36 -3.51 1.96 5.25
CA SER A 36 -3.39 0.89 6.23
C SER A 36 -4.37 -0.25 5.99
N TYR A 37 -5.62 0.07 5.59
CA TYR A 37 -6.59 -0.94 5.20
C TYR A 37 -6.12 -1.74 3.98
N ILE A 38 -5.68 -1.06 2.92
CA ILE A 38 -5.17 -1.71 1.69
C ILE A 38 -3.98 -2.64 2.00
N ILE A 39 -3.05 -2.21 2.85
CA ILE A 39 -1.92 -3.06 3.28
C ILE A 39 -2.42 -4.32 3.99
N GLY A 40 -3.45 -4.21 4.83
CA GLY A 40 -4.10 -5.36 5.46
C GLY A 40 -4.70 -6.32 4.43
N VAL A 41 -5.45 -5.80 3.46
CA VAL A 41 -6.05 -6.59 2.38
C VAL A 41 -4.97 -7.31 1.55
N LEU A 42 -3.86 -6.63 1.23
CA LEU A 42 -2.73 -7.22 0.53
C LEU A 42 -2.13 -8.39 1.32
N ARG A 43 -1.95 -8.22 2.64
CA ARG A 43 -1.46 -9.27 3.52
C ARG A 43 -2.40 -10.48 3.58
N GLU A 44 -3.69 -10.25 3.74
CA GLU A 44 -4.69 -11.34 3.73
C GLU A 44 -4.69 -12.10 2.41
N THR A 45 -4.59 -11.36 1.30
CA THR A 45 -4.56 -11.93 -0.05
C THR A 45 -3.30 -12.76 -0.29
N ASP A 46 -2.14 -12.29 0.18
CA ASP A 46 -0.87 -13.03 0.11
C ASP A 46 -0.91 -14.35 0.91
N VAL A 47 -1.53 -14.34 2.09
CA VAL A 47 -1.72 -15.57 2.88
C VAL A 47 -2.62 -16.57 2.15
N LYS A 48 -3.74 -16.09 1.59
CA LYS A 48 -4.67 -16.93 0.80
C LYS A 48 -4.04 -17.47 -0.49
N SER A 49 -3.22 -16.68 -1.19
CA SER A 49 -2.58 -17.12 -2.44
C SER A 49 -1.56 -18.25 -2.20
N LYS A 50 -0.99 -18.32 -1.00
CA LYS A 50 -0.12 -19.40 -0.53
C LYS A 50 -0.89 -20.63 -0.03
N GLY A 51 -2.23 -20.63 -0.11
CA GLY A 51 -3.09 -21.74 0.29
C GLY A 51 -3.40 -21.80 1.79
N VAL A 52 -2.93 -20.85 2.59
CA VAL A 52 -3.19 -20.83 4.04
C VAL A 52 -4.55 -20.21 4.29
N GLY A 53 -5.48 -20.99 4.85
CA GLY A 53 -6.85 -20.53 5.10
C GLY A 53 -7.65 -20.23 3.82
N ALA A 54 -7.19 -20.72 2.67
CA ALA A 54 -7.88 -20.58 1.40
C ALA A 54 -8.77 -21.79 1.12
N ASN A 55 -10.07 -21.56 0.90
CA ASN A 55 -11.03 -22.58 0.49
C ASN A 55 -10.90 -22.92 -1.01
N ALA A 56 -9.71 -23.36 -1.44
CA ALA A 56 -9.41 -23.71 -2.84
C ALA A 56 -9.82 -22.62 -3.87
N ILE A 57 -9.78 -21.35 -3.47
CA ILE A 57 -10.16 -20.23 -4.35
C ILE A 57 -9.14 -20.16 -5.50
N PRO A 58 -9.58 -20.17 -6.77
CA PRO A 58 -8.69 -19.98 -7.90
C PRO A 58 -7.95 -18.63 -7.78
N GLN A 59 -6.66 -18.62 -8.11
CA GLN A 59 -5.83 -17.41 -8.01
C GLN A 59 -6.42 -16.22 -8.77
N GLY A 60 -7.05 -16.46 -9.94
CA GLY A 60 -7.71 -15.42 -10.73
C GLY A 60 -8.86 -14.74 -9.98
N ASP A 61 -9.64 -15.49 -9.20
CA ASP A 61 -10.75 -14.92 -8.44
C ASP A 61 -10.27 -14.20 -7.18
N LEU A 62 -9.18 -14.69 -6.57
CA LEU A 62 -8.52 -14.01 -5.47
C LEU A 62 -7.97 -12.63 -5.89
N LEU A 63 -7.42 -12.52 -7.10
CA LEU A 63 -6.97 -11.24 -7.67
C LEU A 63 -8.14 -10.30 -7.98
N LYS A 64 -9.28 -10.81 -8.44
CA LYS A 64 -10.50 -10.01 -8.62
C LYS A 64 -11.03 -9.48 -7.28
N GLU A 65 -11.06 -10.32 -6.25
CA GLU A 65 -11.44 -9.92 -4.88
C GLU A 65 -10.54 -8.78 -4.37
N LEU A 66 -9.22 -8.90 -4.57
CA LEU A 66 -8.25 -7.87 -4.21
C LEU A 66 -8.55 -6.53 -4.90
N LEU A 67 -8.82 -6.55 -6.21
CA LEU A 67 -9.15 -5.35 -6.96
C LEU A 67 -10.42 -4.68 -6.44
N VAL A 68 -11.49 -5.45 -6.21
CA VAL A 68 -12.75 -4.91 -5.68
C VAL A 68 -12.56 -4.32 -4.29
N LYS A 69 -11.78 -4.94 -3.41
CA LYS A 69 -11.52 -4.40 -2.07
C LYS A 69 -10.67 -3.12 -2.06
N ILE A 70 -9.78 -2.94 -3.03
CA ILE A 70 -8.90 -1.76 -3.10
C ILE A 70 -9.59 -0.59 -3.83
N LEU A 71 -10.35 -0.89 -4.88
CA LEU A 71 -10.92 0.09 -5.82
C LEU A 71 -12.42 0.36 -5.62
N GLY A 72 -13.15 -0.58 -5.01
CA GLY A 72 -14.55 -0.38 -4.60
C GLY A 72 -14.65 0.49 -3.35
#